data_AF-A0A016T5S1-F1
#
_entry.id   AF-A0A016T5S1-F1
#
_cell.length_a   1.000
_cell.length_b   1.000
_cell.length_c   1.000
_cell.angle_alpha   90.00
_cell.angle_beta   90.00
_cell.angle_gamma   90.00
#
_symmetry.space_group_name_H-M   'P 1'
#
loop_
_entity.id
_entity.type
_entity.pdbx_description
1 polymer ?
#
loop_
_entity_poly.entity_id
_entity_poly.type
_entity_poly.pdbx_seq_one_letter_code
_entity_poly.pdbx_strand_id
1 'polypeptide(L)'
;MSTLILVVFVALIGEIRASEGFCEDYLDCMQRLEAKQNDCLLTERNVQMSSSDTCTRRKWDVKMALNGLHLRRAELARDCVQKNIKDATISEFTLSADQLQTCRSIHAKFPFAPGNKRRKRSSATSKGSKKNDSRKKALLCRKDTKLWHKQCSELAKCCPLTEDCKINTKEIMEQIYEERRKLRDLNENCH
;
A
#
# COMPACT_ATOMS: atom_id res chain seq x y z
N MET A 1 5.32 -30.37 64.27
CA MET A 1 6.07 -30.34 62.99
C MET A 1 5.05 -30.39 61.87
N SER A 2 4.69 -29.24 61.29
CA SER A 2 3.69 -29.17 60.23
C SER A 2 4.12 -28.15 59.17
N THR A 3 4.33 -28.69 57.97
CA THR A 3 3.99 -28.10 56.67
C THR A 3 4.64 -26.76 56.29
N LEU A 4 5.90 -26.87 55.84
CA LEU A 4 6.48 -25.99 54.82
C LEU A 4 5.78 -26.29 53.48
N ILE A 5 4.63 -25.65 53.23
CA ILE A 5 4.09 -25.52 51.87
C ILE A 5 4.80 -24.31 51.26
N LEU A 6 6.02 -24.54 50.81
CA LEU A 6 6.69 -23.68 49.84
C LEU A 6 5.91 -23.84 48.54
N VAL A 7 4.97 -22.92 48.32
CA VAL A 7 4.29 -22.76 47.05
C VAL A 7 5.37 -22.44 46.03
N VAL A 8 5.79 -23.47 45.30
CA VAL A 8 6.53 -23.34 44.06
C VAL A 8 5.53 -22.73 43.06
N PHE A 9 5.35 -21.41 43.14
CA PHE A 9 4.87 -20.63 42.02
C PHE A 9 5.99 -20.71 40.97
N VAL A 10 5.93 -21.80 40.20
CA VAL A 10 6.68 -21.95 38.96
C VAL A 10 6.46 -20.66 38.18
N ALA A 11 7.55 -19.94 37.98
CA ALA A 11 7.65 -18.79 37.12
C ALA A 11 7.30 -19.20 35.69
N LEU A 12 6.00 -19.28 35.40
CA LEU A 12 5.46 -19.10 34.05
C LEU A 12 5.41 -17.59 33.79
N ILE A 13 6.56 -16.93 33.89
CA ILE A 13 6.78 -15.67 33.21
C ILE A 13 7.04 -16.07 31.77
N GLY A 14 5.96 -16.37 31.04
CA GLY A 14 6.03 -16.26 29.59
C GLY A 14 6.50 -14.83 29.33
N GLU A 15 7.59 -14.67 28.59
CA GLU A 15 8.00 -13.35 28.09
C GLU A 15 6.78 -12.75 27.39
N ILE A 16 6.08 -11.83 28.06
CA ILE A 16 5.12 -10.95 27.40
C ILE A 16 5.99 -10.05 26.55
N ARG A 17 6.37 -10.53 25.36
CA ARG A 17 6.92 -9.68 24.32
C ARG A 17 5.83 -8.64 24.07
N ALA A 18 6.21 -7.37 24.06
CA ALA A 18 5.34 -6.34 23.51
C ALA A 18 5.30 -6.54 21.99
N SER A 19 4.14 -6.31 21.38
CA SER A 19 4.06 -6.25 19.91
C SER A 19 4.98 -5.12 19.42
N GLU A 20 5.70 -5.37 18.33
CA GLU A 20 6.64 -4.39 17.76
C GLU A 20 5.94 -3.35 16.89
N GLY A 21 4.64 -3.52 16.65
CA GLY A 21 3.81 -2.57 15.90
C GLY A 21 3.92 -2.73 14.38
N PHE A 22 4.29 -3.91 13.88
CA PHE A 22 4.54 -4.13 12.46
C PHE A 22 3.26 -4.01 11.61
N CYS A 23 2.14 -4.49 12.12
CA CYS A 23 0.83 -4.37 11.50
C CYS A 23 0.33 -2.92 11.47
N GLU A 24 0.58 -2.15 12.52
CA GLU A 24 0.28 -0.72 12.60
C GLU A 24 1.09 0.08 11.58
N ASP A 25 2.38 -0.21 11.46
CA ASP A 25 3.27 0.37 10.45
C ASP A 25 2.84 0.01 9.01
N TYR A 26 2.39 -1.23 8.80
CA TYR A 26 1.77 -1.64 7.54
C TYR A 26 0.49 -0.84 7.25
N LEU A 27 -0.37 -0.62 8.25
CA LEU A 27 -1.58 0.19 8.11
C LEU A 27 -1.27 1.65 7.76
N ASP A 28 -0.29 2.28 8.43
CA ASP A 28 0.17 3.63 8.06
C ASP A 28 0.69 3.67 6.63
N CYS A 29 1.46 2.66 6.21
CA CYS A 29 1.91 2.53 4.82
C CYS A 29 0.74 2.53 3.84
N MET A 30 -0.26 1.67 4.09
CA MET A 30 -1.42 1.52 3.22
C MET A 30 -2.26 2.79 3.17
N GLN A 31 -2.42 3.49 4.29
CA GLN A 31 -3.12 4.77 4.34
C GLN A 31 -2.39 5.84 3.50
N ARG A 32 -1.05 5.91 3.58
CA ARG A 32 -0.25 6.82 2.74
C ARG A 32 -0.30 6.45 1.27
N LEU A 33 -0.26 5.15 0.95
CA LEU A 33 -0.40 4.64 -0.41
C LEU A 33 -1.75 5.04 -1.02
N GLU A 34 -2.84 4.87 -0.30
CA GLU A 34 -4.19 5.26 -0.73
C GLU A 34 -4.27 6.77 -1.00
N ALA A 35 -3.76 7.60 -0.09
CA ALA A 35 -3.71 9.04 -0.28
C ALA A 35 -2.93 9.43 -1.54
N LYS A 36 -1.81 8.74 -1.81
CA LYS A 36 -1.02 8.94 -3.04
C LYS A 36 -1.76 8.49 -4.29
N GLN A 37 -2.40 7.33 -4.27
CA GLN A 37 -3.19 6.83 -5.40
C GLN A 37 -4.34 7.78 -5.75
N ASN A 38 -5.05 8.31 -4.75
CA ASN A 38 -6.10 9.30 -4.93
C ASN A 38 -5.57 10.60 -5.58
N ASP A 39 -4.45 11.15 -5.08
CA ASP A 39 -3.81 12.33 -5.67
C ASP A 39 -3.38 12.09 -7.14
N CYS A 40 -2.89 10.89 -7.43
CA CYS A 40 -2.53 10.49 -8.80
C CYS A 40 -3.75 10.43 -9.72
N LEU A 41 -4.84 9.80 -9.30
CA LEU A 41 -6.06 9.71 -10.11
C LEU A 41 -6.61 11.09 -10.48
N LEU A 42 -6.60 12.03 -9.52
CA LEU A 42 -7.00 13.42 -9.78
C LEU A 42 -6.06 14.11 -10.76
N THR A 43 -4.74 13.94 -10.58
CA THR A 43 -3.73 14.54 -11.47
C THR A 43 -3.85 13.99 -12.89
N GLU A 44 -4.05 12.69 -13.03
CA GLU A 44 -4.12 12.00 -14.31
C GLU A 44 -5.37 12.38 -15.10
N ARG A 45 -6.56 12.37 -14.47
CA ARG A 45 -7.82 12.75 -15.12
C ARG A 45 -7.69 14.09 -15.85
N ASN A 46 -6.97 15.04 -15.26
CA ASN A 46 -6.79 16.38 -15.80
C ASN A 46 -5.83 16.44 -17.02
N VAL A 47 -5.02 15.42 -17.27
CA VAL A 47 -4.01 15.40 -18.35
C VAL A 47 -4.59 14.95 -19.71
N GLN A 48 -5.50 13.97 -19.73
CA GLN A 48 -5.91 13.28 -20.96
C GLN A 48 -7.06 13.94 -21.73
N MET A 49 -7.82 14.86 -21.13
CA MET A 49 -8.98 15.54 -21.75
C MET A 49 -8.70 16.24 -23.11
N SER A 50 -7.46 16.22 -23.62
CA SER A 50 -7.01 16.91 -24.83
C SER A 50 -6.72 16.03 -26.05
N SER A 51 -6.85 14.70 -26.00
CA SER A 51 -6.66 13.84 -27.19
C SER A 51 -7.96 13.68 -27.98
N SER A 52 -7.91 13.85 -29.31
CA SER A 52 -9.03 13.53 -30.23
C SER A 52 -8.99 12.09 -30.75
N ASP A 53 -7.83 11.44 -30.69
CA ASP A 53 -7.64 10.06 -31.15
C ASP A 53 -8.40 9.05 -30.27
N THR A 54 -9.26 8.24 -30.90
CA THR A 54 -10.12 7.26 -30.24
C THR A 54 -9.32 6.13 -29.61
N CYS A 55 -8.20 5.75 -30.24
CA CYS A 55 -7.30 4.72 -29.75
C CYS A 55 -6.66 5.13 -28.41
N THR A 56 -6.08 6.33 -28.37
CA THR A 56 -5.45 6.93 -27.20
C THR A 56 -6.45 7.17 -26.07
N ARG A 57 -7.73 7.47 -26.39
CA ARG A 57 -8.80 7.54 -25.39
C ARG A 57 -9.10 6.17 -24.77
N ARG A 58 -9.33 5.13 -25.58
CA ARG A 58 -9.60 3.77 -25.07
C ARG A 58 -8.47 3.25 -24.19
N LYS A 59 -7.21 3.40 -24.62
CA LYS A 59 -6.03 3.04 -23.81
C LYS A 59 -6.00 3.77 -22.48
N TRP A 60 -6.52 5.00 -22.44
CA TRP A 60 -6.57 5.78 -21.22
C TRP A 60 -7.70 5.37 -20.28
N ASP A 61 -8.88 5.10 -20.82
CA ASP A 61 -10.02 4.67 -20.02
C ASP A 61 -9.68 3.37 -19.28
N VAL A 62 -9.05 2.41 -19.97
CA VAL A 62 -8.52 1.18 -19.36
C VAL A 62 -7.45 1.47 -18.30
N LYS A 63 -6.53 2.43 -18.55
CA LYS A 63 -5.53 2.84 -17.55
C LYS A 63 -6.17 3.47 -16.31
N MET A 64 -7.21 4.28 -16.47
CA MET A 64 -7.95 4.87 -15.35
C MET A 64 -8.72 3.80 -14.56
N ALA A 65 -9.36 2.87 -15.25
CA ALA A 65 -10.02 1.71 -14.62
C ALA A 65 -9.02 0.89 -13.80
N LEU A 66 -7.86 0.55 -14.37
CA LEU A 66 -6.77 -0.13 -13.66
C LEU A 66 -6.32 0.60 -12.40
N ASN A 67 -6.15 1.93 -12.48
CA ASN A 67 -5.73 2.72 -11.33
C ASN A 67 -6.81 2.75 -10.24
N GLY A 68 -8.09 2.83 -10.63
CA GLY A 68 -9.23 2.70 -9.72
C GLY A 68 -9.27 1.35 -9.02
N LEU A 69 -9.07 0.25 -9.75
CA LEU A 69 -9.00 -1.10 -9.16
C LEU A 69 -7.82 -1.26 -8.19
N HIS A 70 -6.65 -0.70 -8.54
CA HIS A 70 -5.49 -0.70 -7.66
C HIS A 70 -5.72 0.11 -6.37
N LEU A 71 -6.45 1.23 -6.45
CA LEU A 71 -6.88 1.99 -5.27
C LEU A 71 -7.85 1.15 -4.42
N ARG A 72 -8.89 0.60 -5.05
CA ARG A 72 -9.91 -0.20 -4.36
C ARG A 72 -9.31 -1.41 -3.65
N ARG A 73 -8.33 -2.06 -4.26
CA ARG A 73 -7.58 -3.15 -3.63
C ARG A 73 -6.86 -2.69 -2.36
N ALA A 74 -6.22 -1.52 -2.40
CA ALA A 74 -5.49 -0.99 -1.25
C ALA A 74 -6.44 -0.66 -0.10
N GLU A 75 -7.58 -0.04 -0.40
CA GLU A 75 -8.66 0.24 0.57
C GLU A 75 -9.13 -1.05 1.25
N LEU A 76 -9.50 -2.09 0.47
CA LEU A 76 -10.01 -3.35 1.01
C LEU A 76 -8.99 -4.08 1.89
N ALA A 77 -7.72 -4.11 1.45
CA ALA A 77 -6.66 -4.73 2.23
C ALA A 77 -6.42 -4.00 3.55
N ARG A 78 -6.38 -2.65 3.53
CA ARG A 78 -6.25 -1.83 4.73
C ARG A 78 -7.44 -2.03 5.66
N ASP A 79 -8.66 -1.90 5.14
CA ASP A 79 -9.89 -1.99 5.93
C ASP A 79 -10.03 -3.36 6.61
N CYS A 80 -9.57 -4.43 5.95
CA CYS A 80 -9.53 -5.76 6.55
C CYS A 80 -8.59 -5.82 7.75
N VAL A 81 -7.34 -5.35 7.61
CA VAL A 81 -6.37 -5.38 8.72
C VAL A 81 -6.81 -4.44 9.84
N GLN A 82 -7.34 -3.26 9.51
CA GLN A 82 -7.83 -2.28 10.48
C GLN A 82 -8.98 -2.83 11.34
N LYS A 83 -9.91 -3.57 10.73
CA LYS A 83 -11.04 -4.19 11.45
C LYS A 83 -10.59 -5.27 12.43
N ASN A 84 -9.50 -5.96 12.10
CA ASN A 84 -8.97 -7.08 12.86
C ASN A 84 -7.65 -6.71 13.56
N ILE A 85 -7.41 -5.42 13.84
CA ILE A 85 -6.11 -4.94 14.33
C ILE A 85 -5.67 -5.61 15.63
N LYS A 86 -6.62 -5.94 16.52
CA LYS A 86 -6.33 -6.67 17.76
C LYS A 86 -5.75 -8.06 17.48
N ASP A 87 -6.34 -8.78 16.52
CA ASP A 87 -5.86 -10.09 16.10
C ASP A 87 -4.54 -9.96 15.33
N ALA A 88 -4.36 -8.86 14.61
CA ALA A 88 -3.11 -8.52 13.93
C ALA A 88 -1.97 -8.37 14.93
N THR A 89 -2.16 -7.56 15.98
CA THR A 89 -1.19 -7.38 17.08
C THR A 89 -0.88 -8.70 17.78
N ILE A 90 -1.88 -9.57 17.97
CA ILE A 90 -1.65 -10.91 18.54
C ILE A 90 -0.85 -11.79 17.58
N SER A 91 -1.14 -11.72 16.28
CA SER A 91 -0.48 -12.53 15.26
C SER A 91 1.02 -12.23 15.15
N GLU A 92 1.47 -11.02 15.50
CA GLU A 92 2.89 -10.69 15.56
C GLU A 92 3.67 -11.55 16.55
N PHE A 93 3.04 -12.03 17.63
CA PHE A 93 3.67 -12.93 18.58
C PHE A 93 3.95 -14.32 18.02
N THR A 94 3.33 -14.66 16.89
CA THR A 94 3.57 -15.94 16.20
C THR A 94 4.83 -15.92 15.32
N LEU A 95 5.44 -14.74 15.12
CA LEU A 95 6.68 -14.61 14.36
C LEU A 95 7.84 -15.28 15.09
N SER A 96 8.62 -16.09 14.36
CA SER A 96 9.87 -16.67 14.87
C SER A 96 10.94 -15.60 15.10
N ALA A 97 11.98 -15.92 15.87
CA ALA A 97 13.08 -14.99 16.13
C ALA A 97 13.75 -14.48 14.83
N ASP A 98 13.93 -15.36 13.84
CA ASP A 98 14.49 -15.01 12.53
C ASP A 98 13.54 -14.10 11.74
N GLN A 99 12.23 -14.35 11.81
CA GLN A 99 11.22 -13.52 11.17
C GLN A 99 11.16 -12.13 11.81
N LEU A 100 11.19 -12.05 13.14
CA LEU A 100 11.26 -10.78 13.87
C LEU A 100 12.48 -9.97 13.45
N GLN A 101 13.66 -10.58 13.40
CA GLN A 101 14.88 -9.88 12.99
C GLN A 101 14.82 -9.40 11.52
N THR A 102 14.21 -10.21 10.64
CA THR A 102 13.94 -9.83 9.25
C THR A 102 12.99 -8.63 9.20
N CYS A 103 11.92 -8.65 9.98
CA CYS A 103 10.94 -7.57 10.04
C CYS A 103 11.51 -6.27 10.58
N ARG A 104 12.29 -6.31 11.67
CA ARG A 104 13.07 -5.16 12.15
C ARG A 104 13.96 -4.58 11.04
N SER A 105 14.62 -5.44 10.27
CA SER A 105 15.48 -5.02 9.16
C SER A 105 14.70 -4.40 7.99
N ILE A 106 13.48 -4.89 7.72
CA ILE A 106 12.58 -4.31 6.73
C ILE A 106 12.11 -2.92 7.20
N HIS A 107 11.65 -2.80 8.44
CA HIS A 107 11.17 -1.54 9.01
C HIS A 107 12.29 -0.49 9.11
N ALA A 108 13.51 -0.89 9.47
CA ALA A 108 14.67 0.02 9.50
C ALA A 108 15.01 0.63 8.12
N LYS A 109 14.73 -0.09 7.02
CA LYS A 109 14.96 0.42 5.65
C LYS A 109 13.90 1.45 5.23
N PHE A 110 12.78 1.49 5.93
CA PHE A 110 11.65 2.35 5.61
C PHE A 110 11.36 3.25 6.81
N PRO A 111 12.16 4.30 7.04
CA PRO A 111 11.76 5.31 7.99
C PRO A 111 10.45 5.91 7.48
N PHE A 112 9.34 5.59 8.14
CA PHE A 112 8.05 6.24 7.97
C PHE A 112 8.20 7.67 8.48
N ALA A 113 8.94 8.51 7.75
CA ALA A 113 9.24 9.86 8.20
C ALA A 113 7.90 10.56 8.53
N PRO A 114 7.71 11.04 9.77
CA PRO A 114 6.64 11.96 10.06
C PRO A 114 7.01 13.28 9.40
N GLY A 115 6.12 13.77 8.53
CA GLY A 115 6.31 15.02 7.83
C GLY A 115 6.91 14.85 6.43
N ASN A 116 6.00 14.65 5.47
CA ASN A 116 6.18 15.26 4.16
C ASN A 116 6.49 16.75 4.38
N LYS A 117 7.77 17.14 4.33
CA LYS A 117 8.15 18.54 4.22
C LYS A 117 7.47 19.08 2.97
N ARG A 118 6.36 19.77 3.23
CA ARG A 118 5.53 20.56 2.35
C ARG A 118 6.38 21.12 1.20
N ARG A 119 6.27 20.49 0.03
CA ARG A 119 7.00 20.95 -1.16
C ARG A 119 6.51 22.36 -1.47
N LYS A 120 7.40 23.34 -1.34
CA LYS A 120 7.17 24.78 -1.57
C LYS A 120 6.38 24.98 -2.87
N ARG A 121 5.19 25.57 -2.75
CA ARG A 121 4.44 26.17 -3.86
C ARG A 121 5.33 27.25 -4.47
N SER A 122 5.74 27.10 -5.73
CA SER A 122 6.35 28.19 -6.50
C SER A 122 5.55 28.43 -7.79
N SER A 123 5.03 29.67 -7.82
CA SER A 123 4.80 30.60 -8.93
C SER A 123 4.20 30.12 -10.27
N ALA A 124 3.19 30.89 -10.67
CA ALA A 124 2.50 30.89 -11.94
C ALA A 124 3.41 30.78 -13.17
N THR A 125 3.01 29.95 -14.13
CA THR A 125 3.59 29.96 -15.48
C THR A 125 2.53 29.55 -16.52
N SER A 126 2.69 30.11 -17.72
CA SER A 126 1.74 30.16 -18.84
C SER A 126 1.15 28.79 -19.27
N LYS A 127 -0.06 28.82 -19.86
CA LYS A 127 -0.88 27.65 -20.27
C LYS A 127 -0.14 26.58 -21.10
N GLY A 128 0.93 26.94 -21.83
CA GLY A 128 1.77 25.99 -22.59
C GLY A 128 2.76 25.18 -21.73
N SER A 129 3.34 25.79 -20.68
CA SER A 129 4.28 25.10 -19.77
C SER A 129 3.56 24.15 -18.78
N LYS A 130 2.31 24.48 -18.41
CA LYS A 130 1.48 23.70 -17.49
C LYS A 130 1.17 22.28 -17.98
N LYS A 131 1.07 22.05 -19.29
CA LYS A 131 0.78 20.72 -19.87
C LYS A 131 1.98 19.78 -19.79
N ASN A 132 3.19 20.31 -19.94
CA ASN A 132 4.42 19.53 -19.77
C ASN A 132 4.68 19.24 -18.29
N ASP A 133 4.38 20.21 -17.41
CA ASP A 133 4.40 20.04 -15.96
C ASP A 133 3.35 19.02 -15.46
N SER A 134 2.12 19.01 -16.00
CA SER A 134 1.08 18.05 -15.59
C SER A 134 1.38 16.62 -16.04
N ARG A 135 1.91 16.42 -17.26
CA ARG A 135 2.40 15.10 -17.71
C ARG A 135 3.57 14.61 -16.86
N LYS A 136 4.52 15.50 -16.54
CA LYS A 136 5.65 15.18 -15.65
C LYS A 136 5.17 14.82 -14.24
N LYS A 137 4.19 15.55 -13.70
CA LYS A 137 3.55 15.25 -12.42
C LYS A 137 2.85 13.89 -12.43
N ALA A 138 2.07 13.58 -13.46
CA ALA A 138 1.44 12.26 -13.61
C ALA A 138 2.49 11.14 -13.66
N LEU A 139 3.59 11.32 -14.40
CA LEU A 139 4.67 10.33 -14.47
C LEU A 139 5.39 10.13 -13.13
N LEU A 140 5.66 11.21 -12.40
CA LEU A 140 6.18 11.13 -11.03
C LEU A 140 5.22 10.40 -10.11
N CYS A 141 3.93 10.71 -10.20
CA CYS A 141 2.90 10.09 -9.38
C CYS A 141 2.83 8.57 -9.58
N ARG A 142 2.94 8.10 -10.83
CA ARG A 142 3.05 6.66 -11.16
C ARG A 142 4.27 6.02 -10.53
N LYS A 143 5.44 6.68 -10.61
CA LYS A 143 6.68 6.16 -10.03
C LYS A 143 6.58 6.07 -8.51
N ASP A 144 6.08 7.12 -7.87
CA ASP A 144 5.92 7.18 -6.42
C ASP A 144 4.92 6.11 -5.95
N THR A 145 3.76 5.99 -6.60
CA THR A 145 2.76 4.97 -6.28
C THR A 145 3.33 3.56 -6.41
N LYS A 146 4.11 3.27 -7.46
CA LYS A 146 4.78 1.98 -7.63
C LYS A 146 5.77 1.70 -6.49
N LEU A 147 6.50 2.72 -6.04
CA LEU A 147 7.41 2.59 -4.90
C LEU A 147 6.63 2.30 -3.61
N TRP A 148 5.56 3.05 -3.33
CA TRP A 148 4.70 2.82 -2.16
C TRP A 148 4.09 1.41 -2.16
N HIS A 149 3.58 0.93 -3.30
CA HIS A 149 3.11 -0.46 -3.43
C HIS A 149 4.19 -1.47 -3.05
N LYS A 150 5.42 -1.26 -3.53
CA LYS A 150 6.54 -2.14 -3.19
C LYS A 150 6.84 -2.10 -1.69
N GLN A 151 6.88 -0.92 -1.10
CA GLN A 151 7.17 -0.74 0.33
C GLN A 151 6.10 -1.42 1.20
N CYS A 152 4.82 -1.11 0.97
CA CYS A 152 3.74 -1.70 1.75
C CYS A 152 3.65 -3.23 1.54
N SER A 153 3.98 -3.74 0.35
CA SER A 153 4.06 -5.18 0.10
C SER A 153 5.21 -5.88 0.84
N GLU A 154 6.33 -5.20 1.10
CA GLU A 154 7.40 -5.76 1.92
C GLU A 154 7.01 -5.77 3.40
N LEU A 155 6.37 -4.70 3.88
CA LEU A 155 5.85 -4.59 5.25
C LEU A 155 4.72 -5.59 5.53
N ALA A 156 3.88 -5.88 4.53
CA ALA A 156 2.81 -6.86 4.66
C ALA A 156 3.32 -8.23 5.14
N LYS A 157 4.53 -8.64 4.74
CA LYS A 157 5.15 -9.91 5.16
C LYS A 157 5.38 -10.00 6.67
N CYS A 158 5.43 -8.85 7.34
CA CYS A 158 5.62 -8.72 8.79
C CYS A 158 4.32 -8.60 9.57
N CYS A 159 3.18 -8.56 8.87
CA CYS A 159 1.87 -8.61 9.47
C CYS A 159 1.16 -9.90 9.01
N PRO A 160 1.24 -11.00 9.78
CA PRO A 160 0.73 -12.32 9.36
C PRO A 160 -0.73 -12.31 8.92
N LEU A 161 -1.57 -11.48 9.56
CA LEU A 161 -2.98 -11.28 9.21
C LEU A 161 -3.21 -10.83 7.74
N THR A 162 -2.20 -10.26 7.09
CA THR A 162 -2.34 -9.82 5.70
C THR A 162 -2.66 -10.97 4.74
N GLU A 163 -2.22 -12.20 5.02
CA GLU A 163 -2.54 -13.37 4.19
C GLU A 163 -4.04 -13.68 4.22
N ASP A 164 -4.66 -13.67 5.40
CA ASP A 164 -6.11 -13.87 5.54
C ASP A 164 -6.89 -12.75 4.84
N CYS A 165 -6.38 -11.52 4.95
CA CYS A 165 -6.98 -10.36 4.29
C CYS A 165 -6.83 -10.36 2.76
N LYS A 166 -5.96 -11.18 2.16
CA LYS A 166 -5.86 -11.28 0.69
C LYS A 166 -7.12 -11.85 0.07
N ILE A 167 -7.86 -12.70 0.79
CA ILE A 167 -9.11 -13.31 0.31
C ILE A 167 -10.11 -12.21 -0.12
N ASN A 168 -10.21 -11.15 0.67
CA ASN A 168 -11.09 -10.00 0.40
C ASN A 168 -10.72 -9.21 -0.87
N THR A 169 -9.52 -9.44 -1.42
CA THR A 169 -9.03 -8.74 -2.61
C THR A 169 -8.99 -9.62 -3.87
N LYS A 170 -9.38 -10.89 -3.76
CA LYS A 170 -9.24 -11.87 -4.85
C LYS A 170 -10.00 -11.46 -6.12
N GLU A 171 -11.26 -11.08 -5.99
CA GLU A 171 -12.09 -10.63 -7.11
C GLU A 171 -11.51 -9.38 -7.78
N ILE A 172 -11.09 -8.38 -6.99
CA ILE A 172 -10.44 -7.17 -7.53
C ILE A 172 -9.14 -7.52 -8.24
N MET A 173 -8.37 -8.50 -7.75
CA MET A 173 -7.16 -8.97 -8.41
C MET A 173 -7.45 -9.61 -9.77
N GLU A 174 -8.52 -10.40 -9.89
CA GLU A 174 -8.98 -10.95 -11.17
C GLU A 174 -9.37 -9.83 -12.15
N GLN A 175 -10.11 -8.83 -11.68
CA GLN A 175 -10.43 -7.63 -12.48
C GLN A 175 -9.17 -6.88 -12.94
N ILE A 176 -8.16 -6.73 -12.06
CA ILE A 176 -6.86 -6.13 -12.43
C ILE A 176 -6.16 -6.93 -13.52
N TYR A 177 -6.18 -8.27 -13.46
CA TYR A 177 -5.56 -9.11 -14.49
C TYR A 177 -6.24 -8.95 -15.84
N GLU A 178 -7.57 -8.91 -15.85
CA GLU A 178 -8.37 -8.74 -17.07
C GLU A 178 -8.16 -7.36 -17.70
N GLU A 179 -8.20 -6.29 -16.92
CA GLU A 179 -7.94 -4.94 -17.44
C GLU A 179 -6.48 -4.78 -17.94
N ARG A 180 -5.52 -5.49 -17.32
CA ARG A 180 -4.13 -5.54 -17.83
C ARG A 180 -4.04 -6.27 -19.16
N ARG A 181 -4.85 -7.31 -19.37
CA ARG A 181 -4.94 -8.02 -20.66
C ARG A 181 -5.50 -7.09 -21.73
N LYS A 182 -6.66 -6.47 -21.48
CA LYS A 182 -7.26 -5.47 -22.38
C LYS A 182 -6.28 -4.36 -22.75
N LEU A 183 -5.50 -3.86 -21.79
CA LEU A 183 -4.50 -2.83 -22.06
C LEU A 183 -3.37 -3.31 -22.99
N ARG A 184 -2.92 -4.56 -22.85
CA ARG A 184 -1.93 -5.16 -23.76
C ARG A 184 -2.50 -5.32 -25.16
N ASP A 185 -3.71 -5.88 -25.27
CA ASP A 185 -4.38 -6.08 -26.56
C ASP A 185 -4.59 -4.75 -27.29
N LEU A 186 -4.96 -3.70 -26.57
CA LEU A 186 -5.05 -2.34 -27.14
C LEU A 186 -3.67 -1.80 -27.55
N ASN A 187 -2.58 -2.12 -26.85
CA ASN A 187 -1.25 -1.65 -27.26
C ASN A 187 -0.77 -2.34 -28.55
N GLU A 188 -1.17 -3.57 -28.79
CA GLU A 188 -0.82 -4.35 -29.97
C GLU A 188 -1.67 -4.00 -31.20
N ASN A 189 -2.98 -3.78 -30.99
CA ASN A 189 -3.93 -3.67 -32.10
C ASN A 189 -4.30 -2.22 -32.48
N CYS A 190 -3.65 -1.23 -31.88
CA CYS A 190 -4.07 0.16 -31.96
C CYS A 190 -2.85 1.07 -32.11
N HIS A 191 -2.64 1.60 -33.32
CA HIS A 191 -1.52 2.44 -33.73
C HIS A 191 -1.94 3.88 -34.00
#